data_AF-A0A136LLL8-F1
#
_entry.id   AF-A0A136LLL8-F1
#
_cell.length_a   1.000
_cell.length_b   1.000
_cell.length_c   1.000
_cell.angle_alpha   90.00
_cell.angle_beta   90.00
_cell.angle_gamma   90.00
#
_symmetry.space_group_name_H-M   'P 1'
#
loop_
_entity.id
_entity.type
_entity.pdbx_description
1 polymer ?
#
loop_
_entity_poly.entity_id
_entity_poly.type
_entity_poly.pdbx_seq_one_letter_code
_entity_poly.pdbx_strand_id
1 'polypeptide(L)'
;MSQPPVIVAAQGGLRSLLARLFWQVHSPVTVLVGAPPAVCLQTLATATRPSTKRLHHRDLFQEGRRYYLQPLAAGFRLTSDTRVFWGERRRRTGSAAVLDGRFSAAGENDGMVTLMRLNARMTPVALATALLLPLFIASIVAYMPWDRSIIITLIVALFALGWISQRFNAAYQANEMVFFVRKVMEDLPQANVPELVAHGPDLVVNKPANNESPSADFMSEWERFYGEQVAKEREGESE
;
A
#
# COMPACT_ATOMS: atom_id res chain seq x y z
N MET A 1 2.52 -11.00 41.61
CA MET A 1 2.80 -11.64 40.31
C MET A 1 2.84 -10.54 39.26
N SER A 2 4.03 -9.99 39.00
CA SER A 2 4.27 -8.89 38.05
C SER A 2 4.41 -9.46 36.63
N GLN A 3 3.55 -9.03 35.71
CA GLN A 3 3.78 -9.31 34.29
C GLN A 3 5.00 -8.51 33.81
N PRO A 4 5.94 -9.12 33.06
CA PRO A 4 7.04 -8.39 32.47
C PRO A 4 6.53 -7.44 31.38
N PRO A 5 7.17 -6.28 31.19
CA PRO A 5 6.80 -5.34 30.14
C PRO A 5 6.98 -5.98 28.76
N VAL A 6 5.93 -5.89 27.93
CA VAL A 6 5.98 -6.26 26.52
C VAL A 6 6.80 -5.19 25.80
N ILE A 7 8.11 -5.42 25.70
CA ILE A 7 9.00 -4.64 24.84
C ILE A 7 8.58 -4.95 23.39
N VAL A 8 7.84 -4.03 22.76
CA VAL A 8 7.58 -4.05 21.33
C VAL A 8 8.92 -3.76 20.63
N ALA A 9 9.68 -4.82 20.41
CA ALA A 9 10.99 -4.74 19.77
C ALA A 9 10.84 -4.18 18.35
N ALA A 10 11.45 -3.03 18.09
CA ALA A 10 11.66 -2.45 16.77
C ALA A 10 12.64 -3.30 15.93
N GLN A 11 12.36 -4.60 15.74
CA GLN A 11 13.18 -5.53 14.94
C GLN A 11 12.86 -5.50 13.44
N GLY A 12 12.31 -4.38 12.95
CA GLY A 12 11.88 -4.23 11.56
C GLY A 12 12.87 -3.58 10.60
N GLY A 13 14.01 -3.04 11.08
CA GLY A 13 14.80 -2.03 10.35
C GLY A 13 15.13 -2.37 8.89
N LEU A 14 15.99 -3.37 8.64
CA LEU A 14 16.52 -3.59 7.29
C LEU A 14 15.59 -4.41 6.39
N ARG A 15 15.00 -5.49 6.90
CA ARG A 15 14.14 -6.38 6.10
C ARG A 15 12.86 -5.69 5.66
N SER A 16 12.26 -4.85 6.50
CA SER A 16 11.07 -4.10 6.11
C SER A 16 11.40 -3.01 5.09
N LEU A 17 12.56 -2.35 5.21
CA LEU A 17 13.03 -1.38 4.23
C LEU A 17 13.31 -2.05 2.88
N LEU A 18 14.00 -3.20 2.86
CA LEU A 18 14.24 -3.95 1.62
C LEU A 18 12.95 -4.47 1.02
N ALA A 19 12.03 -5.02 1.81
CA ALA A 19 10.72 -5.46 1.33
C ALA A 19 9.90 -4.29 0.75
N ARG A 20 10.00 -3.10 1.35
CA ARG A 20 9.37 -1.88 0.81
C ARG A 20 10.05 -1.40 -0.46
N LEU A 21 11.37 -1.45 -0.52
CA LEU A 21 12.13 -0.99 -1.66
C LEU A 21 11.96 -1.90 -2.87
N PHE A 22 11.90 -3.22 -2.66
CA PHE A 22 11.87 -4.21 -3.74
C PHE A 22 10.48 -4.77 -4.06
N TRP A 23 9.54 -4.76 -3.12
CA TRP A 23 8.30 -5.55 -3.27
C TRP A 23 7.01 -4.76 -3.08
N GLN A 24 6.92 -3.90 -2.05
CA GLN A 24 5.76 -3.04 -1.85
C GLN A 24 5.87 -1.78 -2.68
N VAL A 25 4.84 -1.55 -3.49
CA VAL A 25 4.83 -0.41 -4.42
C VAL A 25 3.90 0.70 -3.92
N HIS A 26 2.89 0.34 -3.14
CA HIS A 26 1.93 1.28 -2.58
C HIS A 26 1.81 1.06 -1.07
N SER A 27 1.58 2.15 -0.32
CA SER A 27 1.26 2.07 1.10
C SER A 27 -0.02 1.25 1.31
N PRO A 28 -0.12 0.38 2.32
CA PRO A 28 -1.36 -0.36 2.56
C PRO A 28 -2.52 0.61 2.79
N VAL A 29 -3.62 0.42 2.06
CA VAL A 29 -4.81 1.25 2.15
C VAL A 29 -5.92 0.48 2.85
N THR A 30 -6.56 1.13 3.82
CA THR A 30 -7.70 0.55 4.52
C THR A 30 -8.97 1.23 4.06
N VAL A 31 -10.01 0.45 3.75
CA VAL A 31 -11.34 0.94 3.36
C VAL A 31 -12.36 0.27 4.28
N LEU A 32 -13.22 1.07 4.91
CA LEU A 32 -14.35 0.59 5.70
C LEU A 32 -15.61 0.60 4.84
N VAL A 33 -16.33 -0.51 4.81
CA VAL A 33 -17.54 -0.66 4.00
C VAL A 33 -18.65 -1.20 4.88
N GLY A 34 -19.83 -0.56 4.86
CA GLY A 34 -21.02 -0.98 5.61
C GLY A 34 -21.76 -2.15 4.93
N ALA A 35 -21.03 -3.11 4.38
CA ALA A 35 -21.58 -4.27 3.70
C ALA A 35 -20.79 -5.53 4.05
N PRO A 36 -21.43 -6.71 4.06
CA PRO A 36 -20.74 -7.97 4.30
C PRO A 36 -19.77 -8.31 3.16
N PRO A 37 -18.70 -9.10 3.43
CA PRO A 37 -17.64 -9.37 2.46
C PRO A 37 -18.11 -9.97 1.13
N ALA A 38 -19.17 -10.79 1.18
CA ALA A 38 -19.79 -11.39 -0.01
C ALA A 38 -20.37 -10.34 -0.96
N VAL A 39 -21.03 -9.31 -0.41
CA VAL A 39 -21.60 -8.20 -1.19
C VAL A 39 -20.47 -7.35 -1.77
N CYS A 40 -19.43 -7.04 -0.98
CA CYS A 40 -18.26 -6.32 -1.49
C CYS A 40 -17.62 -7.03 -2.69
N LEU A 41 -17.42 -8.35 -2.58
CA LEU A 41 -16.82 -9.16 -3.65
C LEU A 41 -17.72 -9.23 -4.88
N GLN A 42 -19.03 -9.40 -4.72
CA GLN A 42 -19.98 -9.41 -5.83
C GLN A 42 -20.04 -8.05 -6.55
N THR A 43 -20.01 -6.96 -5.80
CA THR A 43 -19.98 -5.60 -6.36
C THR A 43 -18.69 -5.37 -7.15
N LEU A 44 -17.53 -5.75 -6.60
CA LEU A 44 -16.25 -5.73 -7.32
C LEU A 44 -16.28 -6.58 -8.58
N ALA A 45 -16.77 -7.82 -8.50
CA ALA A 45 -16.86 -8.73 -9.63
C ALA A 45 -17.71 -8.14 -10.76
N THR A 46 -18.84 -7.53 -10.42
CA THR A 46 -19.73 -6.88 -11.38
C THR A 46 -19.08 -5.64 -11.99
N ALA A 47 -18.36 -4.86 -11.18
CA ALA A 47 -17.67 -3.65 -11.63
C ALA A 47 -16.42 -3.92 -12.48
N THR A 48 -15.82 -5.12 -12.44
CA THR A 48 -14.66 -5.46 -13.29
C THR A 48 -14.98 -5.49 -14.79
N ARG A 49 -16.25 -5.65 -15.15
CA ARG A 49 -16.70 -5.68 -16.55
C ARG A 49 -17.18 -4.30 -16.98
N PRO A 50 -16.67 -3.75 -18.10
CA PRO A 50 -17.18 -2.48 -18.61
C PRO A 50 -18.66 -2.64 -18.97
N SER A 51 -19.49 -1.74 -18.44
CA SER A 51 -20.93 -1.73 -18.67
C SER A 51 -21.36 -0.40 -19.26
N THR A 52 -22.08 -0.43 -20.37
CA THR A 52 -22.63 0.77 -21.02
C THR A 52 -23.68 1.47 -20.15
N LYS A 53 -24.27 0.76 -19.18
CA LYS A 53 -25.29 1.30 -18.27
C LYS A 53 -24.71 2.12 -17.11
N ARG A 54 -23.41 2.01 -16.80
CA ARG A 54 -22.76 2.69 -15.67
C ARG A 54 -21.77 3.74 -16.18
N LEU A 55 -22.30 4.84 -16.71
CA LEU A 55 -21.49 5.88 -17.36
C LEU A 55 -20.45 6.50 -16.41
N HIS A 56 -20.75 6.56 -15.11
CA HIS A 56 -19.85 7.07 -14.06
C HIS A 56 -18.60 6.20 -13.84
N HIS A 57 -18.60 4.94 -14.30
CA HIS A 57 -17.43 4.05 -14.24
C HIS A 57 -16.61 4.05 -15.53
N ARG A 58 -16.95 4.86 -16.53
CA ARG A 58 -16.21 4.91 -17.79
C ARG A 58 -14.75 5.30 -17.58
N ASP A 59 -14.50 6.20 -16.63
CA ASP A 59 -13.16 6.69 -16.32
C ASP A 59 -12.27 5.62 -15.66
N LEU A 60 -12.87 4.59 -15.06
CA LEU A 60 -12.12 3.47 -14.48
C LEU A 60 -11.45 2.57 -15.53
N PHE A 61 -11.94 2.60 -16.77
CA PHE A 61 -11.45 1.78 -17.88
C PHE A 61 -10.70 2.60 -18.93
N GLN A 62 -10.18 3.77 -18.55
CA GLN A 62 -9.33 4.58 -19.43
C GLN A 62 -8.17 3.73 -19.98
N GLU A 63 -7.73 4.06 -21.19
CA GLU A 63 -6.65 3.35 -21.91
C GLU A 63 -6.97 1.88 -22.27
N GLY A 64 -8.25 1.49 -22.22
CA GLY A 64 -8.67 0.12 -22.55
C GLY A 64 -8.21 -0.92 -21.51
N ARG A 65 -7.96 -0.44 -20.28
CA ARG A 65 -7.59 -1.26 -19.13
C ARG A 65 -8.67 -2.29 -18.82
N ARG A 66 -8.28 -3.48 -18.37
CA ARG A 66 -9.20 -4.47 -17.81
C ARG A 66 -8.72 -4.90 -16.45
N TYR A 67 -9.68 -5.19 -15.58
CA TYR A 67 -9.42 -5.70 -14.24
C TYR A 67 -9.85 -7.16 -14.17
N TYR A 68 -9.04 -7.99 -13.54
CA TYR A 68 -9.34 -9.39 -13.30
C TYR A 68 -9.39 -9.62 -11.79
N LEU A 69 -10.56 -10.04 -11.32
CA LEU A 69 -10.77 -10.37 -9.92
C LEU A 69 -10.66 -11.89 -9.73
N GLN A 70 -9.79 -12.30 -8.82
CA GLN A 70 -9.69 -13.67 -8.35
C GLN A 70 -10.14 -13.71 -6.88
N PRO A 71 -11.23 -14.41 -6.55
CA PRO A 71 -11.67 -14.57 -5.17
C PRO A 71 -10.67 -15.43 -4.38
N LEU A 72 -10.45 -15.09 -3.11
CA LEU A 72 -9.62 -15.84 -2.15
C LEU A 72 -10.43 -16.11 -0.89
N ALA A 73 -10.06 -17.12 -0.10
CA ALA A 73 -10.80 -17.51 1.11
C ALA A 73 -11.00 -16.35 2.11
N ALA A 74 -10.00 -15.46 2.25
CA ALA A 74 -10.03 -14.33 3.17
C ALA A 74 -10.13 -12.96 2.46
N GLY A 75 -10.47 -12.92 1.17
CA GLY A 75 -10.39 -11.68 0.39
C GLY A 75 -10.42 -11.86 -1.11
N PHE A 76 -9.59 -11.10 -1.81
CA PHE A 76 -9.48 -11.16 -3.26
C PHE A 76 -8.09 -10.75 -3.74
N ARG A 77 -7.80 -11.09 -4.98
CA ARG A 77 -6.67 -10.58 -5.74
C ARG A 77 -7.19 -9.89 -6.98
N LEU A 78 -6.71 -8.68 -7.22
CA LEU A 78 -7.03 -7.88 -8.40
C LEU A 78 -5.74 -7.67 -9.20
N THR A 79 -5.83 -7.94 -10.50
CA THR A 79 -4.77 -7.64 -11.47
C THR A 79 -5.33 -6.76 -12.58
N SER A 80 -4.47 -6.01 -13.26
CA SER A 80 -4.87 -5.21 -14.42
C SER A 80 -3.96 -5.43 -15.61
N ASP A 81 -4.54 -5.33 -16.82
CA ASP A 81 -3.81 -5.25 -18.09
C ASP A 81 -4.24 -4.00 -18.86
N THR A 82 -3.36 -3.46 -19.71
CA THR A 82 -3.67 -2.34 -20.60
C THR A 82 -3.41 -2.72 -22.05
N ARG A 83 -4.10 -2.07 -23.01
CA ARG A 83 -3.78 -2.25 -24.43
C ARG A 83 -2.65 -1.31 -24.81
N VAL A 84 -1.62 -1.85 -25.45
CA VAL A 84 -0.60 -0.99 -26.09
C VAL A 84 -1.21 -0.46 -27.39
N PHE A 85 -1.32 0.87 -27.49
CA PHE A 85 -1.90 1.53 -28.66
C PHE A 85 -0.94 1.51 -29.87
N TRP A 86 0.36 1.37 -29.64
CA TRP A 86 1.40 1.39 -30.66
C TRP A 86 1.84 -0.04 -31.03
N GLY A 87 1.45 -0.50 -32.22
CA GLY A 87 1.88 -1.78 -32.82
C GLY A 87 0.79 -2.43 -33.68
N GLU A 88 1.19 -3.04 -34.82
CA GLU A 88 0.28 -3.74 -35.74
C GLU A 88 -0.50 -4.91 -35.09
N ARG A 89 0.05 -5.50 -34.02
CA ARG A 89 -0.61 -6.57 -33.26
C ARG A 89 -1.19 -6.00 -31.99
N ARG A 90 -2.50 -6.22 -31.78
CA ARG A 90 -3.23 -5.95 -30.53
C ARG A 90 -2.62 -6.77 -29.36
N ARG A 91 -1.50 -6.32 -28.79
CA ARG A 91 -0.86 -6.93 -27.63
C ARG A 91 -1.25 -6.16 -26.36
N ARG A 92 -1.61 -6.90 -25.31
CA ARG A 92 -1.83 -6.33 -23.98
C ARG A 92 -0.52 -6.30 -23.21
N THR A 93 -0.32 -5.26 -22.40
CA THR A 93 0.79 -5.20 -21.45
C THR A 93 0.60 -6.28 -20.38
N GLY A 94 1.72 -6.82 -19.89
CA GLY A 94 1.68 -7.67 -18.71
C GLY A 94 1.28 -6.87 -17.47
N SER A 95 0.67 -7.54 -16.50
CA SER A 95 0.39 -6.96 -15.19
C SER A 95 1.70 -6.74 -14.44
N ALA A 96 2.02 -5.48 -14.14
CA ALA A 96 3.21 -5.07 -13.38
C ALA A 96 2.97 -5.07 -11.86
N ALA A 97 1.71 -4.90 -11.45
CA ALA A 97 1.29 -4.92 -10.06
C ALA A 97 0.11 -5.85 -9.81
N VAL A 98 0.08 -6.43 -8.62
CA VAL A 98 -1.02 -7.23 -8.07
C VAL A 98 -1.51 -6.53 -6.81
N LEU A 99 -2.82 -6.34 -6.70
CA LEU A 99 -3.47 -5.81 -5.52
C LEU A 99 -4.15 -6.96 -4.77
N ASP A 100 -3.69 -7.29 -3.57
CA ASP A 100 -4.37 -8.24 -2.69
C ASP A 100 -5.22 -7.47 -1.68
N GLY A 101 -6.53 -7.75 -1.66
CA GLY A 101 -7.47 -7.24 -0.68
C GLY A 101 -7.78 -8.32 0.36
N ARG A 102 -7.71 -7.99 1.64
CA ARG A 102 -8.14 -8.88 2.75
C ARG A 102 -9.33 -8.27 3.47
N PHE A 103 -10.33 -9.10 3.75
CA PHE A 103 -11.48 -8.71 4.56
C PHE A 103 -11.25 -9.11 6.01
N SER A 104 -11.62 -8.22 6.92
CA SER A 104 -11.71 -8.48 8.34
C SER A 104 -13.02 -7.89 8.84
N ALA A 105 -13.76 -8.65 9.64
CA ALA A 105 -14.91 -8.12 10.35
C ALA A 105 -14.43 -7.07 11.37
N ALA A 106 -15.05 -5.90 11.37
CA ALA A 106 -14.77 -4.84 12.33
C ALA A 106 -16.07 -4.52 13.06
N GLY A 107 -16.23 -5.07 14.27
CA GLY A 107 -17.42 -4.86 15.09
C GLY A 107 -17.80 -6.13 15.86
N GLU A 108 -18.08 -5.98 17.15
CA GLU A 108 -18.45 -7.06 18.07
C GLU A 108 -19.97 -7.35 18.05
N ASN A 109 -20.79 -6.38 17.62
CA ASN A 109 -22.24 -6.47 17.64
C ASN A 109 -22.84 -6.01 16.29
N ASP A 110 -23.42 -6.96 15.55
CA ASP A 110 -24.49 -6.87 14.52
C ASP A 110 -24.38 -5.85 13.36
N GLY A 111 -23.42 -4.92 13.38
CA GLY A 111 -23.12 -4.02 12.29
C GLY A 111 -22.20 -4.70 11.28
N MET A 112 -22.70 -4.95 10.06
CA MET A 112 -21.95 -5.55 8.95
C MET A 112 -20.86 -4.63 8.38
N VAL A 113 -19.96 -4.11 9.22
CA VAL A 113 -18.82 -3.30 8.79
C VAL A 113 -17.67 -4.23 8.45
N THR A 114 -17.34 -4.26 7.17
CA THR A 114 -16.16 -4.97 6.67
C THR A 114 -15.01 -4.00 6.54
N LEU A 115 -13.92 -4.28 7.25
CA LEU A 115 -12.64 -3.61 7.06
C LEU A 115 -11.88 -4.33 5.95
N MET A 116 -11.58 -3.61 4.88
CA MET A 116 -10.83 -4.09 3.73
C MET A 116 -9.41 -3.50 3.74
N ARG A 117 -8.40 -4.37 3.88
CA ARG A 117 -6.98 -3.99 3.76
C ARG A 117 -6.47 -4.31 2.36
N LEU A 118 -6.05 -3.29 1.64
CA LEU A 118 -5.51 -3.36 0.30
C LEU A 118 -3.98 -3.27 0.35
N ASN A 119 -3.31 -4.24 -0.25
CA ASN A 119 -1.85 -4.27 -0.34
C ASN A 119 -1.42 -4.51 -1.79
N ALA A 120 -0.67 -3.57 -2.36
CA ALA A 120 -0.19 -3.67 -3.72
C ALA A 120 1.28 -4.08 -3.76
N ARG A 121 1.57 -5.11 -4.56
CA ARG A 121 2.92 -5.63 -4.76
C ARG A 121 3.27 -5.72 -6.24
N MET A 122 4.56 -5.61 -6.54
CA MET A 122 5.07 -5.82 -7.88
C MET A 122 5.01 -7.31 -8.27
N THR A 123 4.76 -7.62 -9.54
CA THR A 123 4.86 -9.01 -10.01
C THR A 123 6.32 -9.44 -10.17
N PRO A 124 6.67 -10.68 -9.82
CA PRO A 124 8.03 -11.18 -10.04
C PRO A 124 8.39 -11.22 -11.53
N VAL A 125 7.39 -11.39 -12.40
CA VAL A 125 7.58 -11.34 -13.85
C VAL A 125 8.02 -9.95 -14.30
N ALA A 126 7.36 -8.88 -13.83
CA ALA A 126 7.77 -7.52 -14.15
C ALA A 126 9.19 -7.23 -13.66
N LEU A 127 9.54 -7.72 -12.47
CA LEU A 127 10.88 -7.58 -11.91
C LEU A 127 11.94 -8.32 -12.73
N ALA A 128 11.65 -9.55 -13.17
CA ALA A 128 12.55 -10.30 -14.05
C ALA A 128 12.74 -9.60 -15.40
N THR A 129 11.65 -9.09 -16.00
CA THR A 129 11.74 -8.34 -17.26
C THR A 129 12.49 -7.02 -17.12
N ALA A 130 12.45 -6.40 -15.93
CA ALA A 130 13.20 -5.18 -15.62
C ALA A 130 14.71 -5.39 -15.72
N LEU A 131 15.18 -6.59 -15.40
CA LEU A 131 16.60 -6.91 -15.29
C LEU A 131 17.18 -7.53 -16.58
N LEU A 132 16.35 -8.12 -17.43
CA LEU A 132 16.80 -8.86 -18.61
C LEU A 132 17.51 -7.95 -19.63
N LEU A 133 16.88 -6.83 -20.03
CA LEU A 133 17.49 -5.88 -20.95
C LEU A 133 18.74 -5.24 -20.34
N PRO A 134 18.73 -4.78 -19.06
CA PRO A 134 19.94 -4.32 -18.41
C PRO A 134 21.09 -5.31 -18.37
N LEU A 135 20.80 -6.55 -18.03
CA LEU A 135 21.79 -7.62 -17.99
C LEU A 135 22.41 -7.86 -19.38
N PHE A 136 21.58 -7.84 -20.42
CA PHE A 136 22.05 -7.97 -21.79
C PHE A 136 22.99 -6.81 -22.19
N ILE A 137 22.59 -5.56 -21.96
CA ILE A 137 23.44 -4.41 -22.31
C ILE A 137 24.72 -4.37 -21.46
N ALA A 138 24.60 -4.66 -20.15
CA ALA A 138 25.76 -4.75 -19.25
C ALA A 138 26.75 -5.81 -19.72
N SER A 139 26.28 -6.93 -20.29
CA SER A 139 27.15 -7.96 -20.85
C SER A 139 27.98 -7.45 -22.03
N ILE A 140 27.43 -6.57 -22.87
CA ILE A 140 28.16 -5.94 -23.99
C ILE A 140 29.17 -4.93 -23.47
N VAL A 141 28.74 -4.06 -22.54
CA VAL A 141 29.56 -2.98 -21.97
C VAL A 141 30.76 -3.53 -21.21
N ALA A 142 30.61 -4.68 -20.54
CA ALA A 142 31.68 -5.31 -19.78
C ALA A 142 32.90 -5.72 -20.64
N TYR A 143 32.73 -5.94 -21.94
CA TYR A 143 33.82 -6.27 -22.87
C TYR A 143 34.39 -5.07 -23.62
N MET A 144 33.89 -3.85 -23.37
CA MET A 144 34.43 -2.65 -24.01
C MET A 144 35.80 -2.27 -23.42
N PRO A 145 36.75 -1.80 -24.25
CA PRO A 145 38.08 -1.40 -23.82
C PRO A 145 38.07 0.00 -23.18
N TRP A 146 37.14 0.23 -22.25
CA TRP A 146 36.98 1.51 -21.55
C TRP A 146 37.56 1.42 -20.13
N ASP A 147 37.72 2.58 -19.50
CA ASP A 147 38.09 2.64 -18.09
C ASP A 147 37.06 1.89 -17.22
N ARG A 148 37.55 1.14 -16.23
CA ARG A 148 36.71 0.29 -15.37
C ARG A 148 35.66 1.10 -14.61
N SER A 149 35.99 2.34 -14.24
CA SER A 149 35.07 3.21 -13.50
C SER A 149 33.87 3.60 -14.36
N ILE A 150 34.09 3.84 -15.66
CA ILE A 150 33.03 4.16 -16.63
C ILE A 150 32.12 2.95 -16.81
N ILE A 151 32.69 1.75 -16.97
CA ILE A 151 31.93 0.49 -17.08
C ILE A 151 31.03 0.29 -15.86
N ILE A 152 31.58 0.40 -14.65
CA ILE A 152 30.82 0.23 -13.39
C ILE A 152 29.70 1.27 -13.30
N THR A 153 30.01 2.54 -13.56
CA THR A 153 29.02 3.64 -13.49
C THR A 153 27.88 3.41 -14.47
N LEU A 154 28.19 2.99 -15.70
CA LEU A 154 27.17 2.77 -16.72
C LEU A 154 26.29 1.57 -16.38
N ILE A 155 26.87 0.47 -15.87
CA ILE A 155 26.10 -0.68 -15.40
C ILE A 155 25.17 -0.27 -14.26
N VAL A 156 25.68 0.41 -13.22
CA VAL A 156 24.87 0.87 -12.08
C VAL A 156 23.74 1.78 -12.54
N ALA A 157 24.04 2.78 -13.38
CA ALA A 157 23.04 3.70 -13.91
C ALA A 157 21.94 2.96 -14.69
N LEU A 158 22.34 1.98 -15.50
CA LEU A 158 21.43 1.26 -16.38
C LEU A 158 20.50 0.30 -15.61
N PHE A 159 21.00 -0.37 -14.57
CA PHE A 159 20.16 -1.13 -13.64
C PHE A 159 19.26 -0.23 -12.79
N ALA A 160 19.77 0.91 -12.30
CA ALA A 160 18.98 1.86 -11.52
C ALA A 160 17.81 2.42 -12.35
N LEU A 161 18.07 2.83 -13.60
CA LEU A 161 17.04 3.39 -14.48
C LEU A 161 15.97 2.35 -14.85
N GLY A 162 16.39 1.12 -15.16
CA GLY A 162 15.47 0.00 -15.43
C GLY A 162 14.59 -0.34 -14.21
N TRP A 163 15.20 -0.38 -13.03
CA TRP A 163 14.50 -0.58 -11.76
C TRP A 163 13.47 0.51 -11.48
N ILE A 164 13.89 1.78 -11.57
CA ILE A 164 13.04 2.95 -11.31
C ILE A 164 11.85 2.98 -12.27
N SER A 165 12.09 2.78 -13.57
CA SER A 165 11.03 2.75 -14.58
C SER A 165 9.95 1.70 -14.27
N GLN A 166 10.37 0.49 -13.90
CA GLN A 166 9.45 -0.60 -13.60
C GLN A 166 8.71 -0.39 -12.28
N ARG A 167 9.39 0.18 -11.27
CA ARG A 167 8.74 0.58 -10.02
C ARG A 167 7.68 1.65 -10.27
N PHE A 168 7.94 2.66 -11.10
CA PHE A 168 6.94 3.66 -11.47
C PHE A 168 5.74 3.06 -12.22
N ASN A 169 5.98 2.17 -13.18
CA ASN A 169 4.90 1.48 -13.89
C ASN A 169 4.03 0.64 -12.94
N ALA A 170 4.66 -0.11 -12.03
CA ALA A 170 3.93 -0.87 -11.03
C ALA A 170 3.17 0.05 -10.05
N ALA A 171 3.74 1.20 -9.68
CA ALA A 171 3.10 2.16 -8.77
C ALA A 171 1.88 2.80 -9.40
N TYR A 172 2.00 3.19 -10.66
CA TYR A 172 0.90 3.70 -11.46
C TYR A 172 -0.23 2.66 -11.56
N GLN A 173 0.07 1.41 -11.94
CA GLN A 173 -0.94 0.35 -11.99
C GLN A 173 -1.58 0.08 -10.62
N ALA A 174 -0.80 0.10 -9.53
CA ALA A 174 -1.31 -0.08 -8.18
C ALA A 174 -2.27 1.04 -7.77
N ASN A 175 -1.92 2.30 -8.08
CA ASN A 175 -2.77 3.45 -7.80
C ASN A 175 -4.10 3.35 -8.54
N GLU A 176 -4.08 2.99 -9.83
CA GLU A 176 -5.30 2.78 -10.62
C GLU A 176 -6.19 1.67 -10.04
N MET A 177 -5.59 0.54 -9.61
CA MET A 177 -6.35 -0.55 -8.97
C MET A 177 -6.94 -0.14 -7.62
N VAL A 178 -6.22 0.64 -6.82
CA VAL A 178 -6.72 1.16 -5.53
C VAL A 178 -7.84 2.18 -5.77
N PHE A 179 -7.66 3.08 -6.74
CA PHE A 179 -8.68 4.04 -7.15
C PHE A 179 -9.95 3.32 -7.63
N PHE A 180 -9.80 2.30 -8.47
CA PHE A 180 -10.91 1.43 -8.90
C PHE A 180 -11.66 0.83 -7.71
N VAL A 181 -10.95 0.20 -6.77
CA VAL A 181 -11.59 -0.43 -5.61
C VAL A 181 -12.30 0.61 -4.75
N ARG A 182 -11.67 1.76 -4.46
CA ARG A 182 -12.30 2.84 -3.70
C ARG A 182 -13.57 3.33 -4.39
N LYS A 183 -13.48 3.61 -5.69
CA LYS A 183 -14.61 4.13 -6.46
C LYS A 183 -15.79 3.17 -6.51
N VAL A 184 -15.52 1.88 -6.65
CA VAL A 184 -16.57 0.84 -6.65
C VAL A 184 -17.19 0.64 -5.27
N MET A 185 -16.43 0.85 -4.18
CA MET A 185 -16.98 0.76 -2.82
C MET A 185 -17.78 2.01 -2.41
N GLU A 186 -17.60 3.16 -3.07
CA GLU A 186 -18.43 4.35 -2.85
C GLU A 186 -19.91 4.12 -3.20
N ASP A 187 -20.21 3.14 -4.07
CA ASP A 187 -21.59 2.74 -4.40
C ASP A 187 -22.28 1.96 -3.27
N LEU A 188 -21.51 1.46 -2.28
CA LEU A 188 -22.03 0.71 -1.15
C LEU A 188 -22.32 1.66 0.03
N PRO A 189 -23.27 1.31 0.92
CA PRO A 189 -23.52 2.09 2.12
C PRO A 189 -22.21 2.27 2.90
N GLN A 190 -21.86 3.52 3.18
CA GLN A 190 -20.71 3.83 4.00
C GLN A 190 -20.98 3.29 5.40
N ALA A 191 -19.96 2.68 6.00
CA ALA A 191 -20.05 2.28 7.39
C ALA A 191 -20.25 3.56 8.21
N ASN A 192 -21.40 3.67 8.90
CA ASN A 192 -21.56 4.63 9.98
C ASN A 192 -20.58 4.19 11.06
N VAL A 193 -19.36 4.70 11.01
CA VAL A 193 -18.41 4.57 12.11
C VAL A 193 -19.06 5.30 13.26
N PRO A 194 -19.42 4.63 14.37
CA PRO A 194 -19.90 5.33 15.54
C PRO A 194 -18.84 6.38 15.85
N GLU A 195 -19.22 7.65 15.84
CA GLU A 195 -18.32 8.70 16.31
C GLU A 195 -17.82 8.22 17.67
N LEU A 196 -16.49 8.22 17.87
CA LEU A 196 -15.94 7.95 19.19
C LEU A 196 -16.64 8.93 20.12
N VAL A 197 -17.54 8.41 20.95
CA VAL A 197 -18.38 9.23 21.81
C VAL A 197 -17.41 10.04 22.66
N ALA A 198 -17.35 11.35 22.43
CA ALA A 198 -16.42 12.26 23.11
C ALA A 198 -16.56 12.21 24.65
N HIS A 199 -17.60 11.53 25.16
CA HIS A 199 -17.95 11.41 26.57
C HIS A 199 -18.20 9.97 27.07
N GLY A 200 -17.70 8.94 26.37
CA GLY A 200 -17.72 7.56 26.87
C GLY A 200 -16.42 7.19 27.62
N PRO A 201 -16.46 6.81 28.91
CA PRO A 201 -15.25 6.46 29.66
C PRO A 201 -14.89 5.00 29.37
N ASP A 202 -14.14 4.73 28.30
CA ASP A 202 -13.17 3.62 28.28
C ASP A 202 -12.26 3.68 27.05
N LEU A 203 -11.48 4.76 26.93
CA LEU A 203 -10.12 4.57 26.47
C LEU A 203 -9.38 3.90 27.63
N VAL A 204 -9.20 2.58 27.56
CA VAL A 204 -8.30 1.85 28.47
C VAL A 204 -6.87 2.27 28.14
N VAL A 205 -6.51 3.49 28.55
CA VAL A 205 -5.14 3.80 28.96
C VAL A 205 -4.94 2.92 30.18
N ASN A 206 -4.10 1.89 30.08
CA ASN A 206 -3.82 0.93 31.15
C ASN A 206 -3.80 1.66 32.50
N LYS A 207 -4.88 1.51 33.28
CA LYS A 207 -5.02 2.17 34.58
C LYS A 207 -4.01 1.48 35.50
N PRO A 208 -2.95 2.16 35.99
CA PRO A 208 -2.10 1.56 37.01
C PRO A 208 -2.95 1.26 38.24
N ALA A 209 -2.63 0.19 38.96
CA ALA A 209 -3.43 -0.35 40.07
C ALA A 209 -3.58 0.59 41.28
N ASN A 210 -2.96 1.77 41.23
CA ASN A 210 -3.03 2.80 42.25
C ASN A 210 -3.92 3.91 41.71
N ASN A 211 -4.86 4.39 42.51
CA ASN A 211 -5.94 5.34 42.20
C ASN A 211 -5.51 6.75 41.70
N GLU A 212 -4.35 6.88 41.05
CA GLU A 212 -3.82 8.12 40.49
C GLU A 212 -4.41 8.35 39.09
N SER A 213 -4.87 9.58 38.83
CA SER A 213 -5.49 9.95 37.55
C SER A 213 -4.51 9.73 36.38
N PRO A 214 -4.79 8.82 35.43
CA PRO A 214 -3.90 8.49 34.30
C PRO A 214 -3.55 9.68 33.39
N SER A 215 -4.34 10.75 33.45
CA SER A 215 -4.10 11.98 32.70
C SER A 215 -2.90 12.79 33.23
N ALA A 216 -2.54 12.63 34.51
CA ALA A 216 -1.44 13.38 35.11
C ALA A 216 -0.07 12.90 34.56
N ASP A 217 0.10 11.60 34.38
CA ASP A 217 1.34 11.00 33.87
C ASP A 217 1.54 11.27 32.37
N PHE A 218 0.46 11.23 31.57
CA PHE A 218 0.58 11.61 30.16
C PHE A 218 0.93 13.09 30.01
N MET A 219 0.28 13.97 30.76
CA MET A 219 0.55 15.40 30.66
C MET A 219 1.96 15.75 31.12
N SER A 220 2.49 15.09 32.15
CA SER A 220 3.86 15.31 32.62
C SER A 220 4.93 14.81 31.62
N GLU A 221 4.73 13.64 31.02
CA GLU A 221 5.63 13.15 29.95
C GLU A 221 5.53 14.00 28.68
N TRP A 222 4.34 14.51 28.35
CA TRP A 222 4.14 15.41 27.22
C TRP A 222 4.84 16.76 27.44
N GLU A 223 4.72 17.32 28.65
CA GLU A 223 5.36 18.58 29.04
C GLU A 223 6.89 18.44 29.07
N ARG A 224 7.40 17.30 29.52
CA ARG A 224 8.83 16.97 29.44
C ARG A 224 9.32 16.89 28.00
N PHE A 225 8.60 16.18 27.13
CA PHE A 225 8.94 16.09 25.71
C PHE A 225 8.97 17.47 25.02
N TYR A 226 7.98 18.32 25.32
CA TYR A 226 7.95 19.68 24.78
C TYR A 226 9.12 20.54 25.28
N GLY A 227 9.46 20.45 26.57
CA GLY A 227 10.63 21.13 27.13
C GLY A 227 11.94 20.72 26.46
N GLU A 228 12.11 19.43 26.17
CA GLU A 228 13.29 18.91 25.46
C GLU A 228 13.39 19.42 24.01
N GLN A 229 12.27 19.57 23.31
CA GLN A 229 12.25 20.12 21.94
C GLN A 229 12.59 21.61 21.92
N VAL A 230 11.98 22.40 22.81
CA VAL A 230 12.24 23.84 22.91
C VAL A 230 13.69 24.12 23.31
N ALA A 231 14.27 23.31 24.19
CA ALA A 231 15.69 23.41 24.55
C ALA A 231 16.61 23.14 23.35
N LYS A 232 16.32 22.11 22.54
CA LYS A 232 17.08 21.80 21.32
C LYS A 232 16.98 22.89 20.24
N GLU A 233 15.81 23.51 20.07
CA GLU A 233 15.64 24.62 19.13
C GLU A 233 16.50 25.83 19.51
N ARG A 234 16.58 26.16 20.81
CA ARG A 234 17.43 27.26 21.31
C ARG A 234 18.93 27.00 21.19
N GLU A 235 19.36 25.75 21.39
CA GLU A 235 20.75 25.35 21.19
C GLU A 235 21.15 25.41 19.71
N GLY A 236 20.22 25.11 18.79
CA GLY A 236 20.45 25.20 17.34
C GLY A 236 20.47 26.63 16.77
N GLU A 237 19.91 27.62 17.47
CA GLU A 237 20.00 29.05 17.08
C GLU A 237 21.28 29.75 17.57
N SER A 238 22.08 29.07 18.40
CA SER A 238 23.29 29.64 19.03
C SER A 238 24.59 29.26 18.30
N GLU A 239 24.52 28.52 17.19
CA GLU A 239 25.62 28.18 16.27
C GLU A 239 25.53 28.99 14.96
#